data_AF-A0A3D3E3U9-F1
#
_entry.id   AF-A0A3D3E3U9-F1
#
_cell.length_a   1.000
_cell.length_b   1.000
_cell.length_c   1.000
_cell.angle_alpha   90.00
_cell.angle_beta   90.00
_cell.angle_gamma   90.00
#
_symmetry.space_group_name_H-M   'P 1'
#
loop_
_entity.id
_entity.type
_entity.pdbx_description
1 polymer ?
#
loop_
_entity_poly.entity_id
_entity_poly.type
_entity_poly.pdbx_seq_one_letter_code
_entity_poly.pdbx_strand_id
1 'polypeptide(L)'
;MSGTIVQIIGAVIDVECPRNEVPKVYDALTVNGTETTLEVQQQLGDGIVRTIAMGSTEGLKRGLTVTNTGAPISVPVGVETLGRIMDVLGRPIDECGEIGAKEASSIHRDAPSFDEQANSTDLLETGIKVIDLICPFAKGGKVGLFGGAGVGKTVNMMELINNIAKAHSGLSVFAGVGERTR
;
A
#
# COMPACT_ATOMS: atom_id res chain seq x y z
N MET A 1 -25.02 -4.41 -1.94
CA MET A 1 -24.39 -5.50 -2.69
C MET A 1 -23.69 -6.43 -1.70
N SER A 2 -24.19 -7.64 -1.54
CA SER A 2 -23.69 -8.61 -0.56
C SER A 2 -23.39 -9.95 -1.24
N GLY A 3 -22.16 -10.45 -1.05
CA GLY A 3 -21.74 -11.79 -1.46
C GLY A 3 -21.60 -12.72 -0.25
N THR A 4 -21.23 -13.97 -0.51
CA THR A 4 -21.04 -15.00 0.52
C THR A 4 -19.73 -15.75 0.28
N ILE A 5 -18.97 -16.01 1.35
CA ILE A 5 -17.73 -16.80 1.23
C ILE A 5 -18.07 -18.25 0.86
N VAL A 6 -17.51 -18.74 -0.25
CA VAL A 6 -17.70 -20.12 -0.72
C VAL A 6 -16.46 -20.99 -0.55
N GLN A 7 -15.27 -20.41 -0.51
CA GLN A 7 -14.01 -21.15 -0.34
C GLN A 7 -12.95 -20.31 0.37
N ILE A 8 -12.12 -20.97 1.18
CA ILE A 8 -10.99 -20.36 1.90
C ILE A 8 -9.79 -21.29 1.75
N ILE A 9 -8.72 -20.80 1.12
CA ILE A 9 -7.43 -21.49 0.96
C ILE A 9 -6.32 -20.52 1.40
N GLY A 10 -5.93 -20.59 2.67
CA GLY A 10 -5.01 -19.61 3.25
C GLY A 10 -5.55 -18.20 3.11
N ALA A 11 -4.75 -17.30 2.54
CA ALA A 11 -5.15 -15.91 2.26
C ALA A 11 -6.07 -15.76 1.03
N VAL A 12 -6.24 -16.82 0.21
CA VAL A 12 -7.09 -16.78 -0.99
C VAL A 12 -8.51 -17.17 -0.61
N ILE A 13 -9.46 -16.27 -0.84
CA ILE A 13 -10.87 -16.45 -0.47
C ILE A 13 -11.73 -16.23 -1.72
N ASP A 14 -12.54 -17.22 -2.06
CA ASP A 14 -13.50 -17.08 -3.15
C ASP A 14 -14.87 -16.67 -2.56
N VAL A 15 -15.48 -15.64 -3.14
CA VAL A 15 -16.75 -15.04 -2.72
C VAL A 15 -17.74 -15.14 -3.87
N GLU A 16 -18.91 -15.70 -3.61
CA GLU A 16 -20.03 -15.73 -4.56
C GLU A 16 -20.90 -14.49 -4.38
N CYS A 17 -21.08 -13.74 -5.46
CA CYS A 17 -21.88 -12.52 -5.55
C CYS A 17 -23.04 -12.74 -6.54
N PRO A 18 -24.12 -11.95 -6.44
CA PRO A 18 -25.18 -11.97 -7.44
C PRO A 18 -24.61 -11.66 -8.84
N ARG A 19 -25.03 -12.41 -9.86
CA ARG A 19 -24.47 -12.33 -11.22
C ARG A 19 -24.58 -10.96 -11.89
N ASN A 20 -25.56 -10.16 -11.48
CA ASN A 20 -25.78 -8.80 -12.00
C ASN A 20 -24.96 -7.73 -11.26
N GLU A 21 -24.25 -8.14 -10.20
CA GLU A 21 -23.59 -7.27 -9.22
C GLU A 21 -22.21 -7.85 -8.86
N VAL A 22 -21.44 -8.26 -9.86
CA VAL A 22 -20.08 -8.80 -9.66
C VAL A 22 -19.11 -7.64 -9.39
N PRO A 23 -18.39 -7.63 -8.25
CA PRO A 23 -17.37 -6.62 -7.96
C PRO A 23 -16.26 -6.57 -9.01
N LYS A 24 -15.69 -5.39 -9.25
CA LYS A 24 -14.58 -5.22 -10.18
C LYS A 24 -13.29 -5.77 -9.57
N VAL A 25 -12.32 -6.08 -10.44
CA VAL A 25 -10.94 -6.30 -9.98
C VAL A 25 -10.47 -5.05 -9.25
N TYR A 26 -9.80 -5.27 -8.12
CA TYR A 26 -9.36 -4.29 -7.12
C TYR A 26 -10.43 -3.72 -6.21
N ASP A 27 -11.72 -4.03 -6.37
CA ASP A 27 -12.71 -3.64 -5.37
C ASP A 27 -12.38 -4.26 -4.00
N ALA A 28 -12.51 -3.45 -2.95
CA ALA A 28 -12.39 -3.92 -1.58
C ALA A 28 -13.73 -4.50 -1.11
N LEU A 29 -13.66 -5.61 -0.38
CA LEU A 29 -14.81 -6.24 0.24
C LEU A 29 -14.59 -6.37 1.74
N THR A 30 -15.61 -6.08 2.54
CA THR A 30 -15.56 -6.24 4.00
C THR A 30 -16.32 -7.48 4.44
N VAL A 31 -15.71 -8.30 5.28
CA VAL A 31 -16.39 -9.48 5.83
C VAL A 31 -17.23 -9.07 7.04
N ASN A 32 -18.53 -9.33 7.00
CA ASN A 32 -19.44 -8.87 8.06
C ASN A 32 -19.12 -9.56 9.39
N GLY A 33 -19.00 -8.76 10.45
CA GLY A 33 -18.69 -9.25 11.79
C GLY A 33 -17.21 -9.54 12.04
N THR A 34 -16.31 -9.19 11.11
CA THR A 34 -14.86 -9.23 11.32
C THR A 34 -14.20 -7.95 10.84
N GLU A 35 -12.91 -7.77 11.15
CA GLU A 35 -12.11 -6.65 10.64
C GLU A 35 -11.40 -6.97 9.31
N THR A 36 -11.57 -8.19 8.80
CA THR A 36 -10.89 -8.68 7.60
C THR A 36 -11.43 -7.98 6.36
N THR A 37 -10.52 -7.35 5.63
CA THR A 37 -10.80 -6.80 4.29
C THR A 37 -10.25 -7.76 3.25
N LEU A 38 -11.01 -7.98 2.18
CA LEU A 38 -10.62 -8.78 1.02
C LEU A 38 -10.45 -7.85 -0.17
N GLU A 39 -9.46 -8.07 -1.02
CA GLU A 39 -9.33 -7.36 -2.30
C GLU A 39 -9.57 -8.32 -3.46
N VAL A 40 -10.48 -7.97 -4.37
CA VAL A 40 -10.77 -8.78 -5.55
C VAL A 40 -9.58 -8.78 -6.50
N GLN A 41 -9.07 -9.98 -6.83
CA GLN A 41 -7.96 -10.14 -7.78
C GLN A 41 -8.40 -10.70 -9.12
N GLN A 42 -9.49 -11.48 -9.14
CA GLN A 42 -9.94 -12.14 -10.36
C GLN A 42 -11.44 -12.43 -10.31
N GLN A 43 -12.11 -12.32 -11.46
CA GLN A 43 -13.47 -12.82 -11.65
C GLN A 43 -13.39 -14.21 -12.29
N LEU A 44 -13.87 -15.24 -11.58
CA LEU A 44 -13.77 -16.64 -12.04
C LEU A 44 -14.92 -17.04 -12.96
N GLY A 45 -16.04 -16.32 -12.90
CA GLY A 45 -17.28 -16.63 -13.63
C GLY A 45 -18.41 -17.05 -12.68
N ASP A 46 -19.62 -17.15 -13.22
CA ASP A 46 -20.84 -17.54 -12.50
C ASP A 46 -21.19 -16.72 -11.24
N GLY A 47 -20.62 -15.52 -11.11
CA GLY A 47 -20.79 -14.65 -9.93
C GLY A 47 -19.70 -14.84 -8.87
N ILE A 48 -18.72 -15.72 -9.09
CA ILE A 48 -17.62 -15.98 -8.16
C ILE A 48 -16.45 -15.05 -8.47
N VAL A 49 -15.95 -14.39 -7.42
CA VAL A 49 -14.72 -13.61 -7.45
C VAL A 49 -13.68 -14.23 -6.51
N ARG A 50 -12.43 -14.23 -6.95
CA ARG A 50 -11.27 -14.62 -6.14
C ARG A 50 -10.68 -13.38 -5.51
N THR A 51 -10.50 -13.43 -4.19
CA THR A 51 -9.97 -12.32 -3.40
C THR A 51 -8.74 -12.75 -2.62
N ILE A 52 -7.93 -11.77 -2.22
CA ILE A 52 -6.84 -11.93 -1.25
C ILE A 52 -7.22 -11.21 0.03
N ALA A 53 -7.08 -11.88 1.18
CA ALA A 53 -7.31 -11.30 2.48
C ALA A 53 -6.16 -10.37 2.90
N MET A 54 -6.50 -9.15 3.30
CA MET A 54 -5.59 -8.13 3.82
C MET A 54 -5.57 -8.18 5.35
N GLY A 55 -5.22 -9.35 5.90
CA GLY A 55 -5.22 -9.61 7.34
C GLY A 55 -5.35 -11.10 7.65
N SER A 56 -5.59 -11.42 8.93
CA SER A 56 -5.79 -12.81 9.34
C SER A 56 -7.09 -13.39 8.77
N THR A 57 -7.00 -14.61 8.28
CA THR A 57 -8.14 -15.44 7.84
C THR A 57 -8.58 -16.44 8.91
N GLU A 58 -7.94 -16.43 10.08
CA GLU A 58 -8.31 -17.31 11.18
C GLU A 58 -9.72 -17.01 11.67
N GLY A 59 -10.50 -18.06 11.94
CA GLY A 59 -11.89 -17.94 12.38
C GLY A 59 -12.90 -17.62 11.27
N LEU A 60 -12.46 -17.32 10.04
CA LEU A 60 -13.36 -17.17 8.91
C LEU A 60 -13.99 -18.52 8.52
N LYS A 61 -15.25 -18.45 8.09
CA LYS A 61 -16.04 -19.63 7.70
C LYS A 61 -16.75 -19.35 6.38
N ARG A 62 -17.02 -20.40 5.63
CA ARG A 62 -17.94 -20.34 4.49
C ARG A 62 -19.33 -19.94 4.97
N GLY A 63 -20.09 -19.28 4.11
CA GLY A 63 -21.42 -18.78 4.44
C GLY A 63 -21.42 -17.40 5.11
N LEU A 64 -20.25 -16.86 5.49
CA LEU A 64 -20.17 -15.48 5.99
C LEU A 64 -20.51 -14.50 4.88
N THR A 65 -21.31 -13.49 5.23
CA THR A 65 -21.68 -12.41 4.34
C THR A 65 -20.52 -11.45 4.15
N VAL A 66 -20.35 -11.00 2.91
CA VAL A 66 -19.31 -10.06 2.50
C VAL A 66 -19.99 -8.88 1.82
N THR A 67 -19.56 -7.66 2.13
CA THR A 67 -20.12 -6.43 1.56
C THR A 67 -19.11 -5.81 0.60
N ASN A 68 -19.52 -5.51 -0.64
CA ASN A 68 -18.67 -4.76 -1.57
C ASN A 68 -18.68 -3.26 -1.20
N THR A 69 -17.51 -2.64 -1.08
CA THR A 69 -17.40 -1.19 -0.87
C THR A 69 -17.64 -0.40 -2.16
N GLY A 70 -17.51 -1.06 -3.33
CA GLY A 70 -17.66 -0.47 -4.66
C GLY A 70 -16.44 0.35 -5.12
N ALA A 71 -15.34 0.31 -4.35
CA ALA A 71 -14.10 1.01 -4.66
C ALA A 71 -12.90 0.21 -4.14
N PRO A 72 -11.68 0.47 -4.66
CA PRO A 72 -10.50 -0.17 -4.10
C PRO A 72 -10.17 0.31 -2.70
N ILE A 73 -9.25 -0.41 -2.05
CA ILE A 73 -8.69 0.00 -0.75
C ILE A 73 -8.17 1.42 -0.89
N SER A 74 -8.60 2.27 0.04
CA SER A 74 -8.25 3.69 0.09
C SER A 74 -7.60 4.01 1.42
N VAL A 75 -6.48 4.71 1.38
CA VAL A 75 -5.65 5.05 2.55
C VAL A 75 -5.63 6.55 2.77
N PRO A 76 -5.49 7.02 4.03
CA PRO A 76 -5.41 8.44 4.32
C PRO A 76 -4.18 9.06 3.67
N VAL A 77 -4.33 10.27 3.12
CA VAL A 77 -3.25 11.05 2.51
C VAL A 77 -3.28 12.48 3.05
N GLY A 78 -2.20 13.22 2.82
CA GLY A 78 -2.06 14.60 3.27
C GLY A 78 -1.00 14.77 4.36
N VAL A 79 -0.82 16.01 4.79
CA VAL A 79 0.19 16.40 5.78
C VAL A 79 -0.09 15.80 7.17
N GLU A 80 -1.34 15.46 7.43
CA GLU A 80 -1.82 14.83 8.66
C GLU A 80 -1.24 13.41 8.86
N THR A 81 -0.74 12.78 7.78
CA THR A 81 -0.10 11.46 7.83
C THR A 81 1.36 11.50 8.28
N LEU A 82 1.98 12.69 8.36
CA LEU A 82 3.39 12.83 8.69
C LEU A 82 3.68 12.37 10.12
N GLY A 83 4.71 11.52 10.25
CA GLY A 83 5.12 10.94 11.53
C GLY A 83 4.21 9.83 12.06
N ARG A 84 3.17 9.45 11.31
CA ARG A 84 2.24 8.36 11.66
C ARG A 84 2.73 7.02 11.11
N ILE A 85 2.34 5.93 11.76
CA ILE A 85 2.53 4.57 11.25
C ILE A 85 1.16 3.97 10.94
N MET A 86 0.98 3.50 9.71
CA MET A 86 -0.26 2.88 9.25
C MET A 86 -0.02 1.51 8.63
N ASP A 87 -1.03 0.65 8.70
CA ASP A 87 -1.05 -0.63 7.98
C ASP A 87 -1.44 -0.46 6.51
N VAL A 88 -1.50 -1.58 5.77
CA VAL A 88 -1.86 -1.60 4.33
C VAL A 88 -3.28 -1.10 4.05
N LEU A 89 -4.15 -1.12 5.06
CA LEU A 89 -5.52 -0.62 4.97
C LEU A 89 -5.63 0.85 5.38
N GLY A 90 -4.50 1.50 5.71
CA GLY A 90 -4.47 2.89 6.14
C GLY A 90 -4.88 3.11 7.60
N ARG A 91 -4.98 2.04 8.39
CA ARG A 91 -5.36 2.13 9.82
C ARG A 91 -4.13 2.50 10.64
N PRO A 92 -4.21 3.44 11.58
CA PRO A 92 -3.08 3.78 12.44
C PRO A 92 -2.74 2.62 13.38
N ILE A 93 -1.46 2.28 13.47
CA ILE A 93 -0.94 1.21 14.36
C ILE A 93 0.10 1.74 15.35
N ASP A 94 0.21 3.06 15.49
CA ASP A 94 1.17 3.76 16.35
C ASP A 94 0.61 4.19 17.71
N GLU A 95 -0.61 3.74 18.07
CA GLU A 95 -1.30 4.10 19.31
C GLU A 95 -1.51 5.62 19.53
N CYS A 96 -1.33 6.44 18.49
CA CYS A 96 -1.44 7.91 18.55
C CYS A 96 -2.85 8.42 18.21
N GLY A 97 -3.87 7.57 18.34
CA GLY A 97 -5.26 7.89 17.99
C GLY A 97 -5.50 7.96 16.48
N GLU A 98 -6.59 8.61 16.06
CA GLU A 98 -6.93 8.76 14.64
C GLU A 98 -5.95 9.68 13.89
N ILE A 99 -5.81 9.49 12.58
CA ILE A 99 -4.91 10.31 11.73
C ILE A 99 -5.48 11.71 11.48
N GLY A 100 -6.81 11.85 11.42
CA GLY A 100 -7.45 13.13 11.12
C GLY A 100 -7.23 13.63 9.68
N ALA A 101 -6.87 12.73 8.76
CA ALA A 101 -6.71 13.04 7.35
C ALA A 101 -8.03 13.49 6.73
N LYS A 102 -7.97 14.53 5.90
CA LYS A 102 -9.15 15.11 5.22
C LYS A 102 -9.48 14.38 3.92
N GLU A 103 -8.50 13.69 3.36
CA GLU A 103 -8.59 13.01 2.08
C GLU A 103 -8.08 11.58 2.21
N ALA A 104 -8.64 10.70 1.38
CA ALA A 104 -8.16 9.35 1.19
C ALA A 104 -7.93 9.11 -0.31
N SER A 105 -6.88 8.37 -0.65
CA SER A 105 -6.58 7.98 -2.03
C SER A 105 -6.62 6.47 -2.16
N SER A 106 -7.10 5.99 -3.31
CA SER A 106 -6.96 4.59 -3.69
C SER A 106 -5.49 4.19 -3.78
N ILE A 107 -5.17 2.96 -3.37
CA ILE A 107 -3.84 2.36 -3.52
C ILE A 107 -3.56 1.91 -4.96
N HIS A 108 -4.60 1.75 -5.78
CA HIS A 108 -4.50 1.41 -7.19
C HIS A 108 -4.68 2.67 -8.02
N ARG A 109 -3.61 3.08 -8.71
CA ARG A 109 -3.62 4.23 -9.62
C ARG A 109 -2.81 3.88 -10.86
N ASP A 110 -3.30 4.34 -12.01
CA ASP A 110 -2.55 4.25 -13.25
C ASP A 110 -1.21 5.00 -13.13
N ALA A 111 -0.20 4.48 -13.84
CA ALA A 111 1.07 5.19 -13.95
C ALA A 111 0.87 6.51 -14.71
N PRO A 112 1.72 7.54 -14.46
CA PRO A 112 1.67 8.78 -15.20
C PRO A 112 1.75 8.55 -16.71
N SER A 113 0.94 9.29 -17.47
CA SER A 113 0.91 9.18 -18.93
C SER A 113 2.21 9.72 -19.56
N PHE A 114 2.43 9.43 -20.85
CA PHE A 114 3.65 9.84 -21.54
C PHE A 114 3.82 11.37 -21.58
N ASP A 115 2.73 12.13 -21.69
CA ASP A 115 2.73 13.59 -21.68
C ASP A 115 2.96 14.21 -20.29
N GLU A 116 2.73 13.45 -19.22
CA GLU A 116 3.05 13.85 -17.84
C GLU A 116 4.52 13.58 -17.46
N GLN A 117 5.25 12.80 -18.27
CA GLN A 117 6.64 12.45 -17.97
C GLN A 117 7.57 13.64 -18.21
N ALA A 118 8.34 13.98 -17.18
CA ALA A 118 9.37 14.99 -17.28
C ALA A 118 10.54 14.49 -18.14
N ASN A 119 10.99 15.33 -19.08
CA ASN A 119 12.16 15.06 -19.92
C ASN A 119 13.48 15.54 -19.28
N SER A 120 13.45 16.09 -18.06
CA SER A 120 14.66 16.59 -17.39
C SER A 120 15.39 15.49 -16.62
N THR A 121 16.70 15.43 -16.81
CA THR A 121 17.61 14.61 -15.99
C THR A 121 18.20 15.47 -14.87
N ASP A 122 17.33 16.01 -14.01
CA ASP A 122 17.78 16.79 -12.87
C ASP A 122 18.42 15.88 -11.82
N LEU A 123 19.53 16.29 -11.25
CA LEU A 123 20.18 15.55 -10.17
C LEU A 123 19.52 15.85 -8.81
N LEU A 124 19.43 14.83 -7.97
CA LEU A 124 19.04 14.92 -6.57
C LEU A 124 20.32 14.91 -5.73
N GLU A 125 20.71 16.07 -5.23
CA GLU A 125 21.85 16.19 -4.30
C GLU A 125 21.49 15.56 -2.95
N THR A 126 22.24 14.54 -2.55
CA THR A 126 21.98 13.75 -1.34
C THR A 126 22.75 14.25 -0.11
N GLY A 127 23.83 15.01 -0.32
CA GLY A 127 24.78 15.41 0.72
C GLY A 127 25.77 14.31 1.10
N ILE A 128 25.70 13.14 0.46
CA ILE A 128 26.59 12.01 0.70
C ILE A 128 27.63 11.98 -0.42
N LYS A 129 28.86 12.40 -0.09
CA LYS A 129 29.95 12.57 -1.07
C LYS A 129 30.16 11.41 -2.03
N VAL A 130 30.09 10.16 -1.55
CA VAL A 130 30.30 8.99 -2.41
C VAL A 130 29.13 8.78 -3.39
N ILE A 131 27.91 9.12 -2.98
CA ILE A 131 26.73 9.06 -3.86
C ILE A 131 26.81 10.19 -4.87
N ASP A 132 26.94 11.43 -4.41
CA ASP A 132 26.91 12.61 -5.27
C ASP A 132 28.06 12.64 -6.30
N LEU A 133 29.23 12.06 -5.96
CA LEU A 133 30.38 12.03 -6.87
C LEU A 133 30.41 10.82 -7.81
N ILE A 134 30.11 9.61 -7.31
CA ILE A 134 30.35 8.36 -8.06
C ILE A 134 29.07 7.81 -8.69
N CYS A 135 27.92 7.98 -8.02
CA CYS A 135 26.64 7.43 -8.46
C CYS A 135 25.50 8.40 -8.14
N PRO A 136 25.45 9.58 -8.79
CA PRO A 136 24.49 10.62 -8.46
C PRO A 136 23.07 10.17 -8.77
N PHE A 137 22.12 10.55 -7.92
CA PHE A 137 20.72 10.19 -8.09
C PHE A 137 20.05 11.16 -9.07
N ALA A 138 19.22 10.64 -9.96
CA ALA A 138 18.32 11.46 -10.76
C ALA A 138 17.01 11.71 -9.99
N LYS A 139 16.49 12.94 -10.00
CA LYS A 139 15.15 13.27 -9.46
C LYS A 139 14.10 12.46 -10.22
N GLY A 140 13.15 11.87 -9.48
CA GLY A 140 12.14 10.95 -10.04
C GLY A 140 12.70 9.58 -10.46
N GLY A 141 14.01 9.34 -10.31
CA GLY A 141 14.65 8.08 -10.60
C GLY A 141 14.38 7.00 -9.54
N LYS A 142 14.67 5.74 -9.91
CA LYS A 142 14.62 4.59 -9.00
C LYS A 142 16.05 4.18 -8.65
N VAL A 143 16.31 3.99 -7.35
CA VAL A 143 17.63 3.61 -6.85
C VAL A 143 17.54 2.31 -6.05
N GLY A 144 18.46 1.39 -6.30
CA GLY A 144 18.59 0.16 -5.52
C GLY A 144 19.72 0.27 -4.48
N LEU A 145 19.39 0.06 -3.20
CA LEU A 145 20.37 -0.01 -2.11
C LEU A 145 20.69 -1.46 -1.77
N PHE A 146 21.66 -2.04 -2.48
CA PHE A 146 22.04 -3.45 -2.30
C PHE A 146 23.06 -3.61 -1.16
N GLY A 147 22.82 -4.58 -0.28
CA GLY A 147 23.76 -4.86 0.80
C GLY A 147 23.31 -5.97 1.77
N GLY A 148 24.28 -6.61 2.42
CA GLY A 148 24.03 -7.66 3.42
C GLY A 148 23.52 -7.16 4.77
N ALA A 149 23.45 -8.03 5.77
CA ALA A 149 23.15 -7.63 7.14
C ALA A 149 24.30 -6.78 7.72
N GLY A 150 23.98 -5.74 8.49
CA GLY A 150 24.98 -4.93 9.19
C GLY A 150 25.78 -3.92 8.35
N VAL A 151 25.55 -3.82 7.03
CA VAL A 151 26.30 -2.89 6.16
C VAL A 151 25.84 -1.43 6.19
N GLY A 152 24.96 -1.08 7.14
CA GLY A 152 24.49 0.31 7.30
C GLY A 152 23.40 0.76 6.33
N LYS A 153 22.59 -0.15 5.75
CA LYS A 153 21.48 0.20 4.85
C LYS A 153 20.47 1.16 5.49
N THR A 154 19.98 0.81 6.68
CA THR A 154 19.01 1.62 7.43
C THR A 154 19.60 2.97 7.82
N VAL A 155 20.89 3.01 8.18
CA VAL A 155 21.59 4.26 8.50
C VAL A 155 21.68 5.17 7.28
N ASN A 156 22.04 4.64 6.12
CA ASN A 156 22.03 5.40 4.86
C ASN A 156 20.64 5.94 4.53
N MET A 157 19.59 5.13 4.71
CA MET A 157 18.22 5.57 4.45
C MET A 157 17.78 6.69 5.39
N MET A 158 18.05 6.59 6.69
CA MET A 158 17.75 7.65 7.65
C MET A 158 18.52 8.94 7.33
N GLU A 159 19.77 8.83 6.91
CA GLU A 159 20.58 9.99 6.52
C GLU A 159 20.03 10.67 5.25
N LEU A 160 19.60 9.88 4.25
CA LEU A 160 18.93 10.41 3.06
C LEU A 160 17.65 11.16 3.41
N ILE A 161 16.81 10.60 4.28
CA ILE A 161 15.58 11.25 4.77
C ILE A 161 15.91 12.60 5.43
N ASN A 162 16.91 12.61 6.32
CA ASN A 162 17.34 13.81 7.03
C ASN A 162 17.86 14.90 6.07
N ASN A 163 18.71 14.54 5.10
CA ASN A 163 19.30 15.51 4.18
C ASN A 163 18.29 16.05 3.17
N ILE A 164 17.40 15.20 2.64
CA ILE A 164 16.33 15.65 1.74
C ILE A 164 15.35 16.59 2.45
N ALA A 165 14.97 16.28 3.69
CA ALA A 165 14.07 17.13 4.47
C ALA A 165 14.69 18.51 4.75
N LYS A 166 15.99 18.56 5.10
CA LYS A 166 16.69 19.80 5.42
C LYS A 166 17.04 20.65 4.20
N ALA A 167 17.49 20.03 3.10
CA ALA A 167 18.03 20.75 1.95
C ALA A 167 17.00 21.04 0.86
N HIS A 168 16.00 20.17 0.68
CA HIS A 168 15.03 20.28 -0.41
C HIS A 168 13.59 20.53 0.06
N SER A 169 13.37 20.71 1.37
CA SER A 169 12.04 20.80 1.99
C SER A 169 11.09 19.66 1.57
N GLY A 170 11.66 18.51 1.21
CA GLY A 170 10.93 17.35 0.74
C GLY A 170 10.39 16.52 1.90
N LEU A 171 9.24 15.89 1.70
CA LEU A 171 8.70 14.90 2.60
C LEU A 171 9.18 13.50 2.18
N SER A 172 9.38 12.61 3.15
CA SER A 172 9.79 11.23 2.91
C SER A 172 8.72 10.27 3.42
N VAL A 173 8.49 9.20 2.67
CA VAL A 173 7.61 8.09 3.05
C VAL A 173 8.45 6.82 3.12
N PHE A 174 8.31 6.08 4.22
CA PHE A 174 8.93 4.78 4.41
C PHE A 174 7.88 3.67 4.27
N ALA A 175 8.13 2.69 3.41
CA ALA A 175 7.27 1.52 3.24
C ALA A 175 8.04 0.24 3.64
N GLY A 176 7.77 -0.26 4.85
CA GLY A 176 8.40 -1.46 5.39
C GLY A 176 7.76 -2.74 4.84
N VAL A 177 8.20 -3.21 3.67
CA VAL A 177 7.63 -4.42 3.05
C VAL A 177 8.34 -5.67 3.55
N GLY A 178 7.65 -6.48 4.35
CA GLY A 178 8.19 -7.74 4.88
C GLY A 178 9.36 -7.56 5.86
N GLU A 179 9.45 -6.39 6.48
CA GLU A 179 10.47 -6.13 7.50
C GLU A 179 10.17 -6.86 8.81
N ARG A 180 11.20 -7.05 9.63
CA ARG A 180 11.06 -7.68 10.94
C ARG A 180 10.51 -6.66 11.94
N THR A 181 9.36 -6.94 12.53
CA THR A 181 8.92 -6.30 13.78
C THR A 181 9.80 -6.84 14.91
N ARG A 182 10.72 -6.02 15.43
CA ARG A 182 11.59 -6.37 16.55
C ARG A 182 11.03 -5.82 17.86
#